data_AF-W4GPP6-F1
#
_entry.id   AF-W4GPP6-F1
#
_cell.length_a   1.000
_cell.length_b   1.000
_cell.length_c   1.000
_cell.angle_alpha   90.00
_cell.angle_beta   90.00
_cell.angle_gamma   90.00
#
_symmetry.space_group_name_H-M   'P 1'
#
loop_
_entity.id
_entity.type
_entity.pdbx_description
1 polymer ?
#
loop_
_entity_poly.entity_id
_entity_poly.type
_entity_poly.pdbx_seq_one_letter_code
_entity_poly.pdbx_strand_id
1 'polypeptide(L)'
;MTIDVVYDQLREMATQAGTGSTQRKQDIAAALLARASTVDEALFLTRLLAHQNLRIGVGSKSVVMALAHSFADADADKPSLQPWVASVAAAYSQRPIFEDLVETLGHVLALPSLDAKAGYIRANAAPKPGTPVQTMLGYPVSTLHQITQRMRKYAGGVAACEYKYDGARLQIHVSKRTVSHMTPTNEGPDLAVFSRNCERIPADHKYFDTISTHVVPYMNAHVESIIVEGEMVAVADDQTQQLLPFQTLQTNGHTAMCLFAFDCLYLNGTSLVHRPFQDRRAALHAAFTPPSTSTTSTLPGQPPRSPRQQLPQRFQFVQSQDVSFSLHEDPDTDENEDLLSNSPAKLLQNVLQAAVDADCEGLMVKALDEPYKPGCRTHTWLKVKRDYLPATPCMASGMFLPDSLDLVPIAAFRGKGRRAHVFGSFLLACYDPTTQLFHTVGKVGSGFTDVDLAAISKRLEDTVVAVKPLEYDASEVKSIQPDVWFEPTEVWEIRAAQLTKSVKYTAGSTYLNAPSPPPPSTTSNTSCSITSRTDAHKSCGLGLRFPRFLAVRRDKAVVQATSDDQLASLYLDSQTNNLSMTIINDDHKRH
;
A
#
# COMPACT_ATOMS: atom_id res chain seq x y z
N MET A 1 8.41 37.79 -12.93
CA MET A 1 7.17 37.02 -13.26
C MET A 1 6.28 36.99 -12.01
N THR A 2 4.93 37.04 -12.09
CA THR A 2 4.06 36.98 -10.89
C THR A 2 3.62 35.56 -10.58
N ILE A 3 3.26 35.29 -9.32
CA ILE A 3 2.78 33.96 -8.89
C ILE A 3 1.49 33.58 -9.64
N ASP A 4 0.56 34.51 -9.81
CA ASP A 4 -0.71 34.25 -10.48
C ASP A 4 -0.50 33.80 -11.93
N VAL A 5 0.38 34.49 -12.67
CA VAL A 5 0.72 34.11 -14.05
C VAL A 5 1.33 32.72 -14.11
N VAL A 6 2.23 32.38 -13.18
CA VAL A 6 2.81 31.02 -13.13
C VAL A 6 1.74 29.99 -12.82
N TYR A 7 0.92 30.24 -11.81
CA TYR A 7 -0.14 29.33 -11.38
C TYR A 7 -1.15 29.07 -12.50
N ASP A 8 -1.64 30.12 -13.14
CA ASP A 8 -2.63 30.03 -14.21
C ASP A 8 -2.08 29.28 -15.42
N GLN A 9 -0.84 29.55 -15.83
CA GLN A 9 -0.19 28.84 -16.94
C GLN A 9 0.06 27.36 -16.60
N LEU A 10 0.49 27.04 -15.38
CA LEU A 10 0.66 25.65 -14.95
C LEU A 10 -0.69 24.91 -14.88
N ARG A 11 -1.76 25.59 -14.44
CA ARG A 11 -3.11 25.03 -14.39
C ARG A 11 -3.67 24.82 -15.81
N GLU A 12 -3.50 25.78 -16.70
CA GLU A 12 -3.84 25.66 -18.11
C GLU A 12 -3.12 24.44 -18.72
N MET A 13 -1.81 24.33 -18.52
CA MET A 13 -1.01 23.18 -18.97
C MET A 13 -1.55 21.86 -18.41
N ALA A 14 -1.92 21.79 -17.14
CA ALA A 14 -2.47 20.59 -16.51
C ALA A 14 -3.82 20.16 -17.12
N THR A 15 -4.64 21.12 -17.54
CA THR A 15 -5.95 20.86 -18.16
C THR A 15 -5.89 20.47 -19.64
N GLN A 16 -4.74 20.65 -20.31
CA GLN A 16 -4.59 20.25 -21.72
C GLN A 16 -4.72 18.73 -21.90
N ALA A 17 -5.67 18.31 -22.72
CA ALA A 17 -5.95 16.91 -23.07
C ALA A 17 -6.24 16.72 -24.57
N GLY A 18 -6.31 15.46 -25.02
CA GLY A 18 -6.61 15.10 -26.41
C GLY A 18 -5.44 15.24 -27.39
N THR A 19 -5.74 15.09 -28.68
CA THR A 19 -4.74 15.16 -29.76
C THR A 19 -4.02 16.52 -29.78
N GLY A 20 -2.70 16.48 -29.93
CA GLY A 20 -1.85 17.68 -29.91
C GLY A 20 -1.62 18.30 -28.52
N SER A 21 -2.18 17.72 -27.44
CA SER A 21 -1.98 18.24 -26.08
C SER A 21 -0.52 18.27 -25.65
N THR A 22 0.28 17.29 -26.08
CA THR A 22 1.73 17.27 -25.81
C THR A 22 2.43 18.53 -26.34
N GLN A 23 2.16 18.91 -27.59
CA GLN A 23 2.77 20.11 -28.19
C GLN A 23 2.31 21.36 -27.45
N ARG A 24 1.00 21.50 -27.20
CA ARG A 24 0.46 22.65 -26.45
C ARG A 24 1.09 22.78 -25.05
N LYS A 25 1.29 21.66 -24.34
CA LYS A 25 1.99 21.66 -23.04
C LYS A 25 3.45 22.10 -23.17
N GLN A 26 4.15 21.64 -24.22
CA GLN A 26 5.52 22.07 -24.50
C GLN A 26 5.60 23.56 -24.83
N ASP A 27 4.65 24.08 -25.59
CA ASP A 27 4.60 25.50 -25.96
C ASP A 27 4.36 26.38 -24.72
N ILE A 28 3.41 26.00 -23.84
CA ILE A 28 3.17 26.69 -22.56
C ILE A 28 4.43 26.64 -21.68
N ALA A 29 5.06 25.47 -21.55
CA ALA A 29 6.28 25.31 -20.77
C ALA A 29 7.45 26.16 -21.30
N ALA A 30 7.64 26.19 -22.62
CA ALA A 30 8.66 27.01 -23.27
C ALA A 30 8.40 28.50 -23.09
N ALA A 31 7.14 28.93 -23.25
CA ALA A 31 6.74 30.32 -23.01
C ALA A 31 6.97 30.74 -21.55
N LEU A 32 6.67 29.86 -20.59
CA LEU A 32 6.90 30.13 -19.18
C LEU A 32 8.39 30.25 -18.85
N LEU A 33 9.23 29.37 -19.39
CA LEU A 33 10.69 29.43 -19.24
C LEU A 33 11.30 30.67 -19.90
N ALA A 34 10.81 31.06 -21.08
CA ALA A 34 11.27 32.27 -21.77
C ALA A 34 10.95 33.56 -21.00
N ARG A 35 9.97 33.53 -20.09
CA ARG A 35 9.59 34.65 -19.22
C ARG A 35 10.39 34.70 -17.91
N ALA A 36 11.21 33.69 -17.62
CA ALA A 36 12.09 33.71 -16.46
C ALA A 36 13.14 34.83 -16.63
N SER A 37 13.18 35.74 -15.66
CA SER A 37 14.09 36.88 -15.63
C SER A 37 15.39 36.58 -14.87
N THR A 38 15.41 35.51 -14.07
CA THR A 38 16.56 35.08 -13.29
C THR A 38 16.87 33.60 -13.51
N VAL A 39 18.12 33.23 -13.23
CA VAL A 39 18.56 31.82 -13.23
C VAL A 39 17.76 31.00 -12.23
N ASP A 40 17.42 31.58 -11.08
CA ASP A 40 16.64 30.90 -10.05
C ASP A 40 15.20 30.64 -10.48
N GLU A 41 14.51 31.62 -11.08
CA GLU A 41 13.18 31.43 -11.66
C GLU A 41 13.20 30.29 -12.69
N ALA A 42 14.15 30.34 -13.64
CA ALA A 42 14.30 29.31 -14.65
C ALA A 42 14.59 27.93 -14.02
N LEU A 43 15.45 27.87 -13.00
CA LEU A 43 15.80 26.64 -12.29
C LEU A 43 14.59 26.01 -11.59
N PHE A 44 13.81 26.81 -10.84
CA PHE A 44 12.63 26.30 -10.13
C PHE A 44 11.50 25.91 -11.06
N LEU A 45 11.25 26.68 -12.13
CA LEU A 45 10.33 26.30 -13.20
C LEU A 45 10.75 24.98 -13.86
N THR A 46 12.04 24.85 -14.20
CA THR A 46 12.57 23.59 -14.76
C THR A 46 12.35 22.42 -13.81
N ARG A 47 12.56 22.61 -12.49
CA ARG A 47 12.32 21.56 -11.49
C ARG A 47 10.84 21.17 -11.37
N LEU A 48 9.92 22.14 -11.44
CA LEU A 48 8.48 21.88 -11.46
C LEU A 48 8.08 21.07 -12.70
N LEU A 49 8.52 21.51 -13.88
CA LEU A 49 8.13 20.95 -15.17
C LEU A 49 8.76 19.58 -15.44
N ALA A 50 10.06 19.42 -15.20
CA ALA A 50 10.83 18.25 -15.63
C ALA A 50 11.03 17.19 -14.54
N HIS A 51 11.05 17.58 -13.27
CA HIS A 51 11.37 16.67 -12.16
C HIS A 51 10.18 16.37 -11.24
N GLN A 52 9.07 17.10 -11.37
CA GLN A 52 7.90 17.02 -10.48
C GLN A 52 8.28 17.12 -8.99
N ASN A 53 9.43 17.74 -8.70
CA ASN A 53 9.99 17.88 -7.36
C ASN A 53 10.92 19.10 -7.31
N LEU A 54 10.55 20.05 -6.45
CA LEU A 54 11.27 21.31 -6.24
C LEU A 54 12.63 21.14 -5.55
N ARG A 55 12.84 20.03 -4.83
CA ARG A 55 14.07 19.71 -4.07
C ARG A 55 14.50 20.80 -3.08
N ILE A 56 13.52 21.48 -2.48
CA ILE A 56 13.75 22.56 -1.50
C ILE A 56 13.80 22.08 -0.04
N GLY A 57 13.65 20.77 0.20
CA GLY A 57 13.66 20.21 1.57
C GLY A 57 12.41 20.53 2.40
N VAL A 58 11.41 21.19 1.80
CA VAL A 58 10.13 21.57 2.40
C VAL A 58 9.05 20.64 1.86
N GLY A 59 8.19 20.12 2.74
CA GLY A 59 6.99 19.36 2.37
C GLY A 59 5.74 19.96 3.00
N SER A 60 4.56 19.34 2.80
CA SER A 60 3.29 19.88 3.30
C SER A 60 3.30 20.17 4.79
N LYS A 61 3.92 19.33 5.61
CA LYS A 61 4.06 19.57 7.06
C LYS A 61 4.81 20.86 7.36
N SER A 62 5.90 21.14 6.65
CA SER A 62 6.67 22.38 6.82
C SER A 62 5.82 23.61 6.47
N VAL A 63 5.00 23.52 5.41
CA VAL A 63 4.09 24.59 5.00
C VAL A 63 3.00 24.82 6.06
N VAL A 64 2.39 23.76 6.58
CA VAL A 64 1.39 23.84 7.65
C VAL A 64 1.97 24.47 8.93
N MET A 65 3.20 24.10 9.30
CA MET A 65 3.90 24.71 10.43
C MET A 65 4.16 26.20 10.18
N ALA A 66 4.65 26.57 8.99
CA ALA A 66 4.89 27.96 8.63
C ALA A 66 3.59 28.80 8.67
N LEU A 67 2.47 28.25 8.17
CA LEU A 67 1.15 28.86 8.29
C LEU A 67 0.73 29.00 9.77
N ALA A 68 0.90 27.96 10.59
CA ALA A 68 0.58 28.08 12.01
C ALA A 68 1.37 29.23 12.68
N HIS A 69 2.66 29.35 12.37
CA HIS A 69 3.50 30.44 12.88
C HIS A 69 3.09 31.82 12.35
N SER A 70 2.68 31.96 11.08
CA SER A 70 2.31 33.25 10.51
C SER A 70 0.99 33.81 11.06
N PHE A 71 0.16 32.98 11.69
CA PHE A 71 -1.10 33.36 12.35
C PHE A 71 -0.99 33.42 13.89
N ALA A 72 0.21 33.18 14.43
CA ALA A 72 0.52 33.37 15.85
C ALA A 72 1.07 34.77 16.11
N ASP A 73 1.01 35.22 17.37
CA ASP A 73 1.62 36.49 17.77
C ASP A 73 3.16 36.35 17.75
N ALA A 74 3.87 37.38 17.26
CA ALA A 74 5.32 37.31 17.05
C ALA A 74 6.11 37.01 18.33
N ASP A 75 5.60 37.46 19.48
CA ASP A 75 6.23 37.30 20.79
C ASP A 75 5.68 36.10 21.59
N ALA A 76 4.87 35.23 20.98
CA ALA A 76 4.31 34.07 21.65
C ALA A 76 5.41 33.11 22.12
N ASP A 77 5.37 32.75 23.40
CA ASP A 77 6.30 31.80 23.99
C ASP A 77 6.02 30.35 23.52
N LYS A 78 7.06 29.51 23.56
CA LYS A 78 6.98 28.12 23.06
C LYS A 78 5.84 27.31 23.71
N PRO A 79 5.62 27.36 25.05
CA PRO A 79 4.52 26.64 25.70
C PRO A 79 3.14 27.01 25.15
N SER A 80 2.85 28.29 24.95
CA SER A 80 1.55 28.76 24.44
C SER A 80 1.36 28.46 22.95
N LEU A 81 2.46 28.38 22.20
CA LEU A 81 2.46 28.13 20.77
C LEU A 81 2.19 26.66 20.41
N GLN A 82 2.62 25.72 21.25
CA GLN A 82 2.48 24.28 20.97
C GLN A 82 1.03 23.82 20.78
N PRO A 83 0.06 24.15 21.66
CA PRO A 83 -1.35 23.78 21.46
C PRO A 83 -1.96 24.37 20.19
N TRP A 84 -1.59 25.61 19.85
CA TRP A 84 -2.03 26.28 18.63
C TRP A 84 -1.52 25.55 17.38
N VAL A 85 -0.21 25.35 17.30
CA VAL A 85 0.45 24.65 16.19
C VAL A 85 -0.11 23.23 16.02
N ALA A 86 -0.31 22.50 17.12
CA ALA A 86 -0.92 21.18 17.10
C ALA A 86 -2.36 21.21 16.55
N SER A 87 -3.13 22.25 16.87
CA SER A 87 -4.51 22.40 16.39
C SER A 87 -4.56 22.70 14.88
N VAL A 88 -3.66 23.55 14.38
CA VAL A 88 -3.53 23.83 12.93
C VAL A 88 -3.07 22.57 12.17
N ALA A 89 -2.09 21.83 12.71
CA ALA A 89 -1.65 20.57 12.14
C ALA A 89 -2.78 19.53 12.11
N ALA A 90 -3.55 19.41 13.19
CA ALA A 90 -4.70 18.52 13.28
C ALA A 90 -5.82 18.91 12.29
N ALA A 91 -6.06 20.20 12.07
CA ALA A 91 -7.01 20.70 11.09
C ALA A 91 -6.63 20.25 9.67
N TYR A 92 -5.38 20.51 9.27
CA TYR A 92 -4.90 20.07 7.96
C TYR A 92 -4.91 18.54 7.81
N SER A 93 -4.57 17.79 8.86
CA SER A 93 -4.61 16.33 8.78
C SER A 93 -6.04 15.78 8.68
N GLN A 94 -7.05 16.51 9.16
CA GLN A 94 -8.47 16.17 9.00
C GLN A 94 -9.06 16.64 7.67
N ARG A 95 -8.54 17.73 7.10
CA ARG A 95 -8.90 18.27 5.78
C ARG A 95 -7.64 18.77 5.06
N PRO A 96 -6.91 17.90 4.32
CA PRO A 96 -5.61 18.20 3.76
C PRO A 96 -5.70 19.01 2.46
N ILE A 97 -6.48 20.09 2.50
CA ILE A 97 -6.68 21.07 1.44
C ILE A 97 -6.15 22.41 1.97
N PHE A 98 -5.18 23.00 1.27
CA PHE A 98 -4.55 24.24 1.76
C PHE A 98 -5.52 25.42 1.70
N GLU A 99 -6.38 25.46 0.69
CA GLU A 99 -7.43 26.48 0.53
C GLU A 99 -8.39 26.45 1.73
N ASP A 100 -8.86 25.27 2.14
CA ASP A 100 -9.70 25.08 3.32
C ASP A 100 -8.99 25.52 4.61
N LEU A 101 -7.71 25.16 4.75
CA LEU A 101 -6.92 25.57 5.91
C LEU A 101 -6.76 27.09 5.98
N VAL A 102 -6.42 27.74 4.87
CA VAL A 102 -6.22 29.19 4.78
C VAL A 102 -7.54 29.93 5.06
N GLU A 103 -8.65 29.46 4.49
CA GLU A 103 -9.99 30.01 4.79
C GLU A 103 -10.30 29.89 6.29
N THR A 104 -10.10 28.71 6.87
CA THR A 104 -10.33 28.48 8.31
C THR A 104 -9.44 29.36 9.19
N LEU A 105 -8.17 29.54 8.82
CA LEU A 105 -7.22 30.42 9.52
C LEU A 105 -7.58 31.90 9.42
N GLY A 106 -8.18 32.34 8.31
CA GLY A 106 -8.66 33.71 8.14
C GLY A 106 -9.66 34.13 9.22
N HIS A 107 -10.51 33.20 9.67
CA HIS A 107 -11.51 33.47 10.71
C HIS A 107 -10.91 33.63 12.12
N VAL A 108 -9.68 33.16 12.36
CA VAL A 108 -9.07 33.23 13.70
C VAL A 108 -8.32 34.54 13.96
N LEU A 109 -8.15 35.39 12.94
CA LEU A 109 -7.41 36.65 13.04
C LEU A 109 -8.00 37.62 14.07
N ALA A 110 -9.32 37.61 14.22
CA ALA A 110 -10.04 38.48 15.15
C ALA A 110 -10.12 37.92 16.59
N LEU A 111 -9.60 36.71 16.84
CA LEU A 111 -9.71 36.06 18.14
C LEU A 111 -8.59 36.51 19.10
N PRO A 112 -8.90 36.72 20.39
CA PRO A 112 -8.04 37.47 21.31
C PRO A 112 -6.83 36.70 21.85
N SER A 113 -6.77 35.37 21.70
CA SER A 113 -5.69 34.55 22.25
C SER A 113 -5.44 33.29 21.42
N LEU A 114 -4.24 32.73 21.49
CA LEU A 114 -3.90 31.46 20.84
C LEU A 114 -4.81 30.29 21.27
N ASP A 115 -5.26 30.29 22.53
CA ASP A 115 -6.21 29.26 23.01
C ASP A 115 -7.59 29.42 22.36
N ALA A 116 -8.10 30.66 22.25
CA ALA A 116 -9.35 30.93 21.53
C ALA A 116 -9.22 30.54 20.04
N LYS A 117 -8.09 30.87 19.40
CA LYS A 117 -7.80 30.44 18.02
C LYS A 117 -7.79 28.92 17.90
N ALA A 118 -7.09 28.22 18.81
CA ALA A 118 -7.02 26.76 18.82
C ALA A 118 -8.40 26.12 19.03
N GLY A 119 -9.21 26.66 19.94
CA GLY A 119 -10.59 26.24 20.18
C GLY A 119 -11.46 26.37 18.94
N TYR A 120 -11.37 27.51 18.23
CA TYR A 120 -12.09 27.72 16.98
C TYR A 120 -11.68 26.70 15.90
N ILE A 121 -10.38 26.49 15.70
CA ILE A 121 -9.88 25.51 14.73
C ILE A 121 -10.41 24.11 15.05
N ARG A 122 -10.33 23.68 16.33
CA ARG A 122 -10.83 22.36 16.74
C ARG A 122 -12.33 22.19 16.48
N ALA A 123 -13.13 23.24 16.64
CA ALA A 123 -14.56 23.21 16.40
C ALA A 123 -14.95 23.23 14.91
N ASN A 124 -14.13 23.85 14.05
CA ASN A 124 -14.49 24.12 12.65
C ASN A 124 -13.70 23.32 11.62
N ALA A 125 -12.69 22.53 12.04
CA ALA A 125 -11.84 21.72 11.16
C ALA A 125 -12.08 20.20 11.25
N ALA A 126 -13.29 19.80 11.64
CA ALA A 126 -13.70 18.40 11.66
C ALA A 126 -13.78 17.80 10.23
N PRO A 127 -13.68 16.46 10.08
CA PRO A 127 -13.85 15.78 8.80
C PRO A 127 -15.20 16.10 8.16
N LYS A 128 -15.22 16.16 6.84
CA LYS A 128 -16.42 16.44 6.04
C LYS A 128 -16.47 15.49 4.84
N PRO A 129 -17.60 14.81 4.58
CA PRO A 129 -17.78 14.01 3.36
C PRO A 129 -17.40 14.81 2.10
N GLY A 130 -16.69 14.18 1.17
CA GLY A 130 -16.14 14.83 -0.03
C GLY A 130 -14.76 15.47 0.14
N THR A 131 -14.24 15.61 1.37
CA THR A 131 -12.85 16.02 1.66
C THR A 131 -12.12 14.86 2.36
N PRO A 132 -11.00 14.35 1.82
CA PRO A 132 -10.32 13.22 2.43
C PRO A 132 -9.74 13.56 3.81
N VAL A 133 -9.57 12.56 4.66
CA VAL A 133 -8.84 12.62 5.94
C VAL A 133 -7.50 11.92 5.74
N GLN A 134 -6.40 12.48 6.24
CA GLN A 134 -5.10 11.82 6.13
C GLN A 134 -5.10 10.48 6.87
N THR A 135 -4.69 9.42 6.17
CA THR A 135 -4.68 8.06 6.73
C THR A 135 -3.76 7.92 7.95
N MET A 136 -4.25 7.28 9.01
CA MET A 136 -3.45 6.86 10.16
C MET A 136 -2.59 5.64 9.80
N LEU A 137 -1.33 5.63 10.28
CA LEU A 137 -0.33 4.65 9.91
C LEU A 137 0.08 3.77 11.11
N GLY A 138 0.14 2.45 10.89
CA GLY A 138 0.66 1.52 11.88
C GLY A 138 2.19 1.52 12.00
N TYR A 139 2.69 1.46 13.23
CA TYR A 139 4.11 1.28 13.53
C TYR A 139 4.53 -0.19 13.29
N PRO A 140 5.61 -0.45 12.51
CA PRO A 140 6.08 -1.82 12.27
C PRO A 140 6.68 -2.44 13.54
N VAL A 141 6.25 -3.66 13.87
CA VAL A 141 6.84 -4.45 14.96
C VAL A 141 7.45 -5.72 14.42
N SER A 142 8.57 -6.13 15.00
CA SER A 142 9.35 -7.26 14.50
C SER A 142 9.23 -8.51 15.37
N THR A 143 8.59 -8.44 16.54
CA THR A 143 8.38 -9.60 17.42
C THR A 143 7.04 -9.50 18.12
N LEU A 144 6.44 -10.65 18.46
CA LEU A 144 5.19 -10.68 19.21
C LEU A 144 5.34 -10.05 20.61
N HIS A 145 6.50 -10.23 21.25
CA HIS A 145 6.80 -9.63 22.55
C HIS A 145 6.67 -8.10 22.55
N GLN A 146 7.09 -7.42 21.46
CA GLN A 146 6.95 -5.97 21.34
C GLN A 146 5.47 -5.51 21.32
N ILE A 147 4.56 -6.36 20.84
CA ILE A 147 3.12 -6.06 20.81
C ILE A 147 2.59 -6.09 22.23
N THR A 148 2.83 -7.18 22.96
CA THR A 148 2.44 -7.34 24.36
C THR A 148 2.96 -6.19 25.23
N GLN A 149 4.25 -5.86 25.12
CA GLN A 149 4.87 -4.78 25.89
C GLN A 149 4.26 -3.40 25.59
N ARG A 150 3.81 -3.17 24.36
CA ARG A 150 3.20 -1.89 23.95
C ARG A 150 1.74 -1.82 24.34
N MET A 151 0.97 -2.88 24.09
CA MET A 151 -0.47 -2.89 24.35
C MET A 151 -0.77 -2.83 25.86
N ARG A 152 0.10 -3.37 26.70
CA ARG A 152 0.08 -3.21 28.17
C ARG A 152 0.08 -1.76 28.67
N LYS A 153 0.54 -0.80 27.85
CA LYS A 153 0.65 0.61 28.25
C LYS A 153 -0.65 1.41 28.07
N TYR A 154 -1.62 0.89 27.33
CA TYR A 154 -2.88 1.58 27.06
C TYR A 154 -3.97 1.14 28.05
N ALA A 155 -4.96 1.99 28.27
CA ALA A 155 -5.97 1.74 29.28
C ALA A 155 -6.82 0.53 28.86
N GLY A 156 -7.01 -0.40 29.80
CA GLY A 156 -7.69 -1.67 29.55
C GLY A 156 -6.80 -2.78 28.98
N GLY A 157 -5.64 -2.46 28.41
CA GLY A 157 -4.70 -3.47 27.89
C GLY A 157 -5.33 -4.38 26.84
N VAL A 158 -6.40 -3.97 26.16
CA VAL A 158 -7.08 -4.76 25.12
C VAL A 158 -6.81 -4.13 23.75
N ALA A 159 -6.51 -4.98 22.77
CA ALA A 159 -6.37 -4.55 21.38
C ALA A 159 -7.17 -5.43 20.43
N ALA A 160 -7.75 -4.82 19.40
CA ALA A 160 -8.27 -5.53 18.26
C ALA A 160 -7.11 -6.02 17.39
N CYS A 161 -7.04 -7.32 17.17
CA CYS A 161 -6.12 -7.95 16.23
C CYS A 161 -6.89 -8.25 14.94
N GLU A 162 -6.75 -7.35 13.96
CA GLU A 162 -7.41 -7.45 12.66
C GLU A 162 -6.50 -8.05 11.60
N TYR A 163 -7.09 -8.78 10.67
CA TYR A 163 -6.38 -9.29 9.51
C TYR A 163 -5.83 -8.14 8.68
N LYS A 164 -4.54 -8.22 8.33
CA LYS A 164 -3.88 -7.24 7.49
C LYS A 164 -3.93 -7.71 6.02
N TYR A 165 -5.00 -7.32 5.33
CA TYR A 165 -5.18 -7.59 3.91
C TYR A 165 -4.09 -6.92 3.01
N ASP A 166 -3.73 -7.56 1.90
CA ASP A 166 -2.81 -7.04 0.85
C ASP A 166 -3.62 -6.43 -0.31
N GLY A 167 -4.03 -5.17 -0.15
CA GLY A 167 -4.93 -4.52 -1.11
C GLY A 167 -4.61 -3.05 -1.36
N ALA A 168 -5.63 -2.35 -1.86
CA ALA A 168 -5.62 -0.90 -1.98
C ALA A 168 -6.47 -0.30 -0.86
N ARG A 169 -5.84 0.43 0.07
CA ARG A 169 -6.57 1.23 1.06
C ARG A 169 -7.38 2.33 0.40
N LEU A 170 -8.68 2.32 0.66
CA LEU A 170 -9.65 3.30 0.17
C LEU A 170 -10.34 4.00 1.34
N GLN A 171 -10.61 5.28 1.17
CA GLN A 171 -11.47 6.06 2.04
C GLN A 171 -12.75 6.43 1.26
N ILE A 172 -13.90 6.02 1.78
CA ILE A 172 -15.19 6.09 1.09
C ILE A 172 -16.06 7.11 1.82
N HIS A 173 -16.52 8.11 1.07
CA HIS A 173 -17.35 9.19 1.56
C HIS A 173 -18.69 9.07 0.88
N VAL A 174 -19.75 8.98 1.67
CA VAL A 174 -21.12 8.97 1.16
C VAL A 174 -21.87 10.12 1.83
N SER A 175 -22.63 10.89 1.05
CA SER A 175 -23.62 11.83 1.57
C SER A 175 -24.90 11.72 0.76
N LYS A 176 -26.04 11.50 1.42
CA LYS A 176 -27.34 11.69 0.80
C LYS A 176 -27.51 13.20 0.56
N ARG A 177 -27.81 13.60 -0.68
CA ARG A 177 -28.14 15.00 -0.96
C ARG A 177 -29.45 15.33 -0.24
N THR A 178 -29.39 16.19 0.78
CA THR A 178 -30.60 16.84 1.29
C THR A 178 -31.07 17.82 0.23
N VAL A 179 -32.30 17.66 -0.24
CA VAL A 179 -32.96 18.57 -1.19
C VAL A 179 -33.00 19.96 -0.57
N SER A 180 -32.00 20.79 -0.87
CA SER A 180 -32.03 22.22 -0.58
C SER A 180 -32.08 22.95 -1.92
N HIS A 181 -33.29 23.42 -2.25
CA HIS A 181 -33.63 24.35 -3.32
C HIS A 181 -32.81 24.30 -4.62
N MET A 182 -33.14 23.35 -5.51
CA MET A 182 -33.46 23.56 -6.95
C MET A 182 -33.38 22.21 -7.68
N THR A 183 -34.52 21.83 -8.28
CA THR A 183 -34.77 20.67 -9.16
C THR A 183 -34.49 19.26 -8.60
N PRO A 184 -35.48 18.35 -8.58
CA PRO A 184 -35.24 16.94 -8.30
C PRO A 184 -34.57 16.30 -9.52
N THR A 185 -33.27 15.98 -9.42
CA THR A 185 -32.62 15.04 -10.33
C THR A 185 -32.61 13.65 -9.69
N ASN A 186 -33.02 12.64 -10.46
CA ASN A 186 -33.06 11.22 -10.11
C ASN A 186 -31.67 10.59 -9.89
N GLU A 187 -30.82 11.17 -9.04
CA GLU A 187 -29.46 10.67 -8.84
C GLU A 187 -29.23 10.26 -7.38
N GLY A 188 -28.58 9.10 -7.21
CA GLY A 188 -28.33 8.44 -5.92
C GLY A 188 -27.42 9.23 -4.96
N PRO A 189 -26.86 8.57 -3.93
CA PRO A 189 -26.01 9.25 -2.96
C PRO A 189 -24.75 9.85 -3.62
N ASP A 190 -24.29 10.99 -3.12
CA ASP A 190 -23.02 11.59 -3.52
C ASP A 190 -21.87 10.74 -2.95
N LEU A 191 -21.15 10.07 -3.85
CA LEU A 191 -20.06 9.14 -3.54
C LEU A 191 -18.73 9.75 -3.96
N ALA A 192 -17.78 9.81 -3.02
CA ALA A 192 -16.39 10.10 -3.31
C ALA A 192 -15.50 9.01 -2.71
N VAL A 193 -14.54 8.51 -3.49
CA VAL A 193 -13.58 7.50 -3.07
C VAL A 193 -12.19 8.11 -3.19
N PHE A 194 -11.37 7.95 -2.16
CA PHE A 194 -10.00 8.44 -2.12
C PHE A 194 -9.02 7.31 -1.89
N SER A 195 -7.85 7.39 -2.53
CA SER A 195 -6.73 6.50 -2.26
C SER A 195 -6.08 6.82 -0.91
N ARG A 196 -5.19 5.94 -0.47
CA ARG A 196 -4.31 6.16 0.69
C ARG A 196 -3.61 7.53 0.74
N ASN A 197 -3.28 8.09 -0.43
CA ASN A 197 -2.55 9.35 -0.55
C ASN A 197 -3.48 10.57 -0.69
N CYS A 198 -4.77 10.41 -0.35
CA CYS A 198 -5.81 11.42 -0.50
C CYS A 198 -6.08 11.82 -1.97
N GLU A 199 -5.70 10.97 -2.93
CA GLU A 199 -6.01 11.19 -4.35
C GLU A 199 -7.43 10.72 -4.63
N ARG A 200 -8.23 11.54 -5.31
CA ARG A 200 -9.60 11.18 -5.67
C ARG A 200 -9.58 10.11 -6.76
N ILE A 201 -10.30 9.02 -6.52
CA ILE A 201 -10.53 7.94 -7.49
C ILE A 201 -11.64 8.41 -8.46
N PRO A 202 -11.39 8.42 -9.78
CA PRO A 202 -12.39 8.77 -10.79
C PRO A 202 -13.62 7.85 -10.80
N ALA A 203 -14.76 8.37 -11.27
CA ALA A 203 -16.02 7.62 -11.30
C ALA A 203 -16.01 6.44 -12.29
N ASP A 204 -15.18 6.51 -13.34
CA ASP A 204 -14.96 5.45 -14.33
C ASP A 204 -13.91 4.41 -13.88
N HIS A 205 -13.33 4.58 -12.69
CA HIS A 205 -12.36 3.64 -12.15
C HIS A 205 -13.06 2.40 -11.55
N LYS A 206 -12.51 1.20 -11.78
CA LYS A 206 -13.07 -0.08 -11.31
C LYS A 206 -13.35 -0.15 -9.79
N TYR A 207 -12.54 0.55 -8.99
CA TYR A 207 -12.79 0.67 -7.54
C TYR A 207 -14.08 1.44 -7.26
N PHE A 208 -14.29 2.56 -7.94
CA PHE A 208 -15.48 3.37 -7.76
C PHE A 208 -16.74 2.56 -8.11
N ASP A 209 -16.73 1.90 -9.28
CA ASP A 209 -17.80 1.01 -9.72
C ASP A 209 -18.11 -0.11 -8.72
N THR A 210 -17.07 -0.76 -8.19
CA THR A 210 -17.25 -1.81 -7.16
C THR A 210 -17.89 -1.27 -5.89
N ILE A 211 -17.45 -0.09 -5.42
CA ILE A 211 -18.02 0.56 -4.23
C ILE A 211 -19.48 0.96 -4.47
N SER A 212 -19.78 1.64 -5.58
CA SER A 212 -21.14 2.09 -5.88
C SER A 212 -22.11 0.93 -6.03
N THR A 213 -21.67 -0.16 -6.67
CA THR A 213 -22.53 -1.29 -7.03
C THR A 213 -22.65 -2.33 -5.93
N HIS A 214 -21.60 -2.53 -5.13
CA HIS A 214 -21.54 -3.65 -4.18
C HIS A 214 -21.27 -3.28 -2.72
N VAL A 215 -21.00 -2.01 -2.39
CA VAL A 215 -20.80 -1.59 -1.00
C VAL A 215 -21.93 -0.66 -0.55
N VAL A 216 -22.17 0.41 -1.30
CA VAL A 216 -23.21 1.41 -0.99
C VAL A 216 -24.61 0.79 -0.76
N PRO A 217 -25.05 -0.26 -1.50
CA PRO A 217 -26.37 -0.87 -1.26
C PRO A 217 -26.54 -1.54 0.11
N TYR A 218 -25.45 -1.90 0.81
CA TYR A 218 -25.49 -2.49 2.15
C TYR A 218 -25.49 -1.46 3.27
N MET A 219 -25.43 -0.17 2.93
CA MET A 219 -25.50 0.92 3.91
C MET A 219 -26.92 1.04 4.45
N ASN A 220 -27.05 1.12 5.77
CA ASN A 220 -28.32 1.15 6.46
C ASN A 220 -29.09 2.46 6.20
N ALA A 221 -30.42 2.39 6.23
CA ALA A 221 -31.29 3.51 5.85
C ALA A 221 -31.08 4.78 6.70
N HIS A 222 -30.71 4.64 7.98
CA HIS A 222 -30.46 5.76 8.90
C HIS A 222 -29.16 6.52 8.62
N VAL A 223 -28.28 6.01 7.76
CA VAL A 223 -27.02 6.69 7.41
C VAL A 223 -27.32 7.77 6.38
N GLU A 224 -27.11 9.03 6.76
CA GLU A 224 -27.25 10.20 5.90
C GLU A 224 -25.91 10.61 5.32
N SER A 225 -24.85 10.55 6.12
CA SER A 225 -23.50 10.87 5.67
C SER A 225 -22.45 10.09 6.46
N ILE A 226 -21.38 9.64 5.80
CA ILE A 226 -20.37 8.79 6.43
C ILE A 226 -19.00 8.94 5.76
N ILE A 227 -17.94 8.73 6.54
CA ILE A 227 -16.56 8.52 6.06
C ILE A 227 -16.05 7.22 6.65
N VAL A 228 -15.80 6.22 5.81
CA VAL A 228 -15.27 4.91 6.22
C VAL A 228 -13.95 4.60 5.53
N GLU A 229 -13.12 3.79 6.19
CA GLU A 229 -11.92 3.24 5.60
C GLU A 229 -12.04 1.73 5.41
N GLY A 230 -11.48 1.24 4.32
CA GLY A 230 -11.40 -0.19 4.03
C GLY A 230 -10.25 -0.53 3.09
N GLU A 231 -9.96 -1.82 3.00
CA GLU A 231 -8.99 -2.37 2.06
C GLU A 231 -9.72 -3.05 0.90
N MET A 232 -9.50 -2.58 -0.31
CA MET A 232 -10.00 -3.24 -1.52
C MET A 232 -9.03 -4.34 -1.93
N VAL A 233 -9.49 -5.58 -2.02
CA VAL A 233 -8.66 -6.76 -2.27
C VAL A 233 -9.18 -7.49 -3.49
N ALA A 234 -8.28 -8.02 -4.33
CA ALA A 234 -8.67 -8.85 -5.46
C ALA A 234 -9.09 -10.23 -4.94
N VAL A 235 -10.13 -10.81 -5.51
CA VAL A 235 -10.60 -12.16 -5.17
C VAL A 235 -10.72 -13.02 -6.44
N ALA A 236 -10.53 -14.33 -6.30
CA ALA A 236 -10.58 -15.27 -7.43
C ALA A 236 -11.96 -15.27 -8.10
N ASP A 237 -13.01 -15.40 -7.30
CA ASP A 237 -14.40 -15.39 -7.75
C ASP A 237 -15.36 -15.10 -6.58
N ASP A 238 -16.64 -14.91 -6.91
CA ASP A 238 -17.66 -14.55 -5.93
C ASP A 238 -18.04 -15.71 -4.98
N GLN A 239 -17.66 -16.96 -5.26
CA GLN A 239 -18.00 -18.16 -4.49
C GLN A 239 -16.89 -18.56 -3.51
N THR A 240 -15.65 -18.65 -3.98
CA THR A 240 -14.49 -19.06 -3.18
C THR A 240 -13.95 -17.92 -2.35
N GLN A 241 -14.11 -16.67 -2.81
CA GLN A 241 -13.57 -15.45 -2.18
C GLN A 241 -12.07 -15.57 -1.83
N GLN A 242 -11.32 -16.44 -2.51
CA GLN A 242 -9.90 -16.61 -2.27
C GLN A 242 -9.17 -15.30 -2.58
N LEU A 243 -8.39 -14.80 -1.61
CA LEU A 243 -7.67 -13.53 -1.77
C LEU A 243 -6.56 -13.69 -2.80
N LEU A 244 -6.44 -12.71 -3.68
CA LEU A 244 -5.39 -12.65 -4.69
C LEU A 244 -4.37 -11.55 -4.34
N PRO A 245 -3.10 -11.70 -4.77
CA PRO A 245 -2.07 -10.70 -4.52
C PRO A 245 -2.46 -9.30 -5.03
N PHE A 246 -1.98 -8.26 -4.35
CA PHE A 246 -2.24 -6.86 -4.72
C PHE A 246 -1.96 -6.53 -6.20
N GLN A 247 -0.98 -7.19 -6.82
CA GLN A 247 -0.65 -6.97 -8.24
C GLN A 247 -1.82 -7.25 -9.18
N THR A 248 -2.73 -8.17 -8.82
CA THR A 248 -3.94 -8.46 -9.59
C THR A 248 -4.82 -7.21 -9.70
N LEU A 249 -4.88 -6.38 -8.65
CA LEU A 249 -5.58 -5.10 -8.66
C LEU A 249 -4.94 -4.07 -9.60
N GLN A 250 -3.68 -4.23 -10.02
CA GLN A 250 -3.01 -3.32 -10.94
C GLN A 250 -3.25 -3.68 -12.42
N THR A 251 -3.87 -4.83 -12.69
CA THR A 251 -4.20 -5.25 -14.05
C THR A 251 -5.48 -4.56 -14.55
N ASN A 252 -5.57 -4.35 -15.86
CA ASN A 252 -6.76 -3.76 -16.50
C ASN A 252 -7.85 -4.81 -16.81
N GLY A 253 -7.70 -6.05 -16.34
CA GLY A 253 -8.68 -7.11 -16.54
C GLY A 253 -9.90 -6.96 -15.62
N HIS A 254 -10.96 -7.71 -15.93
CA HIS A 254 -12.07 -7.91 -15.01
C HIS A 254 -11.62 -8.77 -13.83
N THR A 255 -11.11 -8.12 -12.79
CA THR A 255 -10.76 -8.75 -11.51
C THR A 255 -11.92 -8.54 -10.56
N ALA A 256 -12.48 -9.62 -10.00
CA ALA A 256 -13.43 -9.52 -8.91
C ALA A 256 -12.71 -8.93 -7.68
N MET A 257 -13.40 -8.06 -6.94
CA MET A 257 -12.80 -7.37 -5.79
C MET A 257 -13.79 -7.31 -4.64
N CYS A 258 -13.26 -7.39 -3.42
CA CYS A 258 -14.02 -7.29 -2.18
C CYS A 258 -13.43 -6.17 -1.32
N LEU A 259 -14.30 -5.32 -0.75
CA LEU A 259 -13.90 -4.33 0.23
C LEU A 259 -14.01 -4.92 1.65
N PHE A 260 -12.91 -4.87 2.40
CA PHE A 260 -12.87 -5.17 3.83
C PHE A 260 -12.79 -3.87 4.64
N ALA A 261 -13.91 -3.41 5.20
CA ALA A 261 -13.98 -2.17 5.97
C ALA A 261 -13.48 -2.34 7.41
N PHE A 262 -12.74 -1.35 7.94
CA PHE A 262 -12.04 -1.45 9.22
C PHE A 262 -12.10 -0.22 10.14
N ASP A 263 -12.60 0.93 9.69
CA ASP A 263 -12.78 2.10 10.56
C ASP A 263 -13.89 3.04 10.03
N CYS A 264 -14.46 3.84 10.93
CA CYS A 264 -15.44 4.89 10.63
C CYS A 264 -15.02 6.20 11.28
N LEU A 265 -14.77 7.22 10.47
CA LEU A 265 -14.17 8.50 10.91
C LEU A 265 -15.21 9.59 11.12
N TYR A 266 -16.39 9.44 10.54
CA TYR A 266 -17.48 10.41 10.59
C TYR A 266 -18.80 9.71 10.29
N LEU A 267 -19.86 10.05 11.02
CA LEU A 267 -21.21 9.54 10.81
C LEU A 267 -22.25 10.61 11.15
N ASN A 268 -23.18 10.89 10.22
CA ASN A 268 -24.36 11.74 10.39
C ASN A 268 -24.08 13.06 11.12
N GLY A 269 -23.19 13.90 10.57
CA GLY A 269 -22.85 15.19 11.18
C GLY A 269 -21.78 15.12 12.27
N THR A 270 -21.44 13.93 12.76
CA THR A 270 -20.56 13.75 13.93
C THR A 270 -19.19 13.22 13.52
N SER A 271 -18.14 13.97 13.88
CA SER A 271 -16.76 13.48 13.79
C SER A 271 -16.50 12.40 14.84
N LEU A 272 -15.93 11.29 14.40
CA LEU A 272 -15.53 10.18 15.26
C LEU A 272 -14.01 10.09 15.46
N VAL A 273 -13.22 10.95 14.81
CA VAL A 273 -11.74 10.93 14.87
C VAL A 273 -11.20 10.96 16.31
N HIS A 274 -11.85 11.74 17.20
CA HIS A 274 -11.45 11.85 18.60
C HIS A 274 -12.05 10.77 19.50
N ARG A 275 -12.90 9.89 18.97
CA ARG A 275 -13.51 8.78 19.73
C ARG A 275 -12.57 7.57 19.78
N PRO A 276 -12.60 6.79 20.88
CA PRO A 276 -11.93 5.49 20.98
C PRO A 276 -12.21 4.58 19.78
N PHE A 277 -11.24 3.74 19.40
CA PHE A 277 -11.40 2.83 18.25
C PHE A 277 -12.61 1.91 18.36
N GLN A 278 -12.92 1.42 19.56
CA GLN A 278 -14.11 0.59 19.78
C GLN A 278 -15.43 1.29 19.39
N ASP A 279 -15.55 2.59 19.66
CA ASP A 279 -16.75 3.38 19.34
C ASP A 279 -16.85 3.58 17.81
N ARG A 280 -15.72 3.82 17.16
CA ARG A 280 -15.63 3.96 15.69
C ARG A 280 -15.96 2.65 14.99
N ARG A 281 -15.45 1.53 15.50
CA ARG A 281 -15.79 0.18 15.02
C ARG A 281 -17.28 -0.10 15.22
N ALA A 282 -17.84 0.19 16.39
CA ALA A 282 -19.28 0.03 16.62
C ALA A 282 -20.12 0.88 15.65
N ALA A 283 -19.72 2.13 15.38
CA ALA A 283 -20.38 2.99 14.40
C ALA A 283 -20.29 2.43 12.96
N LEU A 284 -19.15 1.86 12.57
CA LEU A 284 -19.00 1.17 11.28
C LEU A 284 -20.00 0.00 11.16
N HIS A 285 -20.07 -0.86 12.18
CA HIS A 285 -20.96 -2.00 12.20
C HIS A 285 -22.44 -1.60 12.26
N ALA A 286 -22.77 -0.50 12.93
CA ALA A 286 -24.14 0.03 12.95
C ALA A 286 -24.54 0.62 11.59
N ALA A 287 -23.59 1.19 10.85
CA ALA A 287 -23.86 1.86 9.57
C ALA A 287 -24.12 0.89 8.41
N PHE A 288 -23.70 -0.38 8.51
CA PHE A 288 -23.77 -1.34 7.41
C PHE A 288 -24.33 -2.69 7.84
N THR A 289 -25.10 -3.31 6.96
CA THR A 289 -25.51 -4.72 7.09
C THR A 289 -24.94 -5.51 5.91
N PRO A 290 -23.66 -5.94 5.96
CA PRO A 290 -23.05 -6.70 4.88
C PRO A 290 -23.75 -8.06 4.69
N PRO A 291 -23.59 -8.70 3.51
CA PRO A 291 -24.17 -10.01 3.26
C PRO A 291 -23.58 -11.05 4.21
N SER A 292 -24.44 -11.80 4.90
CA SER A 292 -24.02 -12.78 5.90
C SER A 292 -23.37 -14.01 5.25
N THR A 293 -22.27 -14.48 5.83
CA THR A 293 -21.64 -15.79 5.57
C THR A 293 -22.41 -16.92 6.25
N SER A 294 -23.73 -17.04 6.04
CA SER A 294 -24.48 -18.17 6.59
C SER A 294 -24.46 -19.32 5.58
N THR A 295 -23.72 -20.37 5.91
CA THR A 295 -24.06 -21.74 5.50
C THR A 295 -25.56 -21.94 5.68
N THR A 296 -26.23 -22.44 4.65
CA THR A 296 -27.66 -22.71 4.63
C THR A 296 -27.99 -23.76 5.69
N SER A 297 -28.21 -23.36 6.93
CA SER A 297 -28.97 -24.17 7.88
C SER A 297 -30.44 -24.00 7.52
N THR A 298 -30.91 -24.85 6.62
CA THR A 298 -32.35 -25.05 6.44
C THR A 298 -32.89 -25.71 7.70
N LEU A 299 -33.54 -24.93 8.57
CA LEU A 299 -34.55 -25.48 9.47
C LEU A 299 -35.65 -26.13 8.60
N PRO A 300 -36.09 -27.36 8.88
CA PRO A 300 -37.13 -28.01 8.08
C PRO A 300 -38.46 -27.24 8.24
N GLY A 301 -39.04 -26.77 7.14
CA GLY A 301 -40.46 -26.37 7.11
C GLY A 301 -40.79 -24.91 6.82
N GLN A 302 -39.84 -24.03 6.45
CA GLN A 302 -40.20 -22.73 5.88
C GLN A 302 -40.23 -22.75 4.35
N PRO A 303 -41.28 -22.19 3.70
CA PRO A 303 -41.33 -22.10 2.25
C PRO A 303 -40.19 -21.19 1.74
N PRO A 304 -39.60 -21.50 0.58
CA PRO A 304 -38.55 -20.67 -0.01
C PRO A 304 -39.10 -19.27 -0.26
N ARG A 305 -38.54 -18.26 0.41
CA ARG A 305 -38.75 -16.86 0.03
C ARG A 305 -38.23 -16.69 -1.40
N SER A 306 -38.96 -15.93 -2.21
CA SER A 306 -38.63 -15.61 -3.60
C SER A 306 -37.15 -15.21 -3.76
N PRO A 307 -36.49 -15.58 -4.87
CA PRO A 307 -35.08 -15.32 -5.08
C PRO A 307 -34.87 -13.81 -5.29
N ARG A 308 -34.69 -13.06 -4.21
CA ARG A 308 -33.94 -11.80 -4.31
C ARG A 308 -32.56 -12.22 -4.81
N GLN A 309 -32.16 -11.75 -5.99
CA GLN A 309 -30.79 -11.90 -6.49
C GLN A 309 -29.85 -11.53 -5.35
N GLN A 310 -29.17 -12.54 -4.76
CA GLN A 310 -28.18 -12.30 -3.74
C GLN A 310 -27.04 -11.55 -4.42
N LEU A 311 -26.88 -10.28 -4.06
CA LEU A 311 -25.72 -9.50 -4.45
C LEU A 311 -24.45 -10.28 -4.05
N PRO A 312 -23.43 -10.35 -4.92
CA PRO A 312 -22.21 -11.08 -4.63
C PRO A 312 -21.50 -10.51 -3.39
N GLN A 313 -20.82 -11.36 -2.61
CA GLN A 313 -20.18 -11.01 -1.33
C GLN A 313 -18.91 -10.16 -1.51
N ARG A 314 -19.07 -8.94 -2.04
CA ARG A 314 -17.97 -8.00 -2.33
C ARG A 314 -17.80 -6.91 -1.28
N PHE A 315 -18.44 -7.07 -0.14
CA PHE A 315 -18.32 -6.18 1.00
C PHE A 315 -18.37 -6.96 2.31
N GLN A 316 -17.33 -6.80 3.13
CA GLN A 316 -17.19 -7.45 4.43
C GLN A 316 -16.57 -6.47 5.43
N PHE A 317 -16.77 -6.74 6.73
CA PHE A 317 -15.90 -6.16 7.76
C PHE A 317 -14.60 -6.96 7.82
N VAL A 318 -13.51 -6.31 8.22
CA VAL A 318 -12.26 -7.03 8.50
C VAL A 318 -12.48 -8.10 9.56
N GLN A 319 -11.86 -9.27 9.37
CA GLN A 319 -11.79 -10.28 10.42
C GLN A 319 -10.97 -9.74 11.59
N SER A 320 -11.52 -9.87 12.81
CA SER A 320 -10.97 -9.24 14.02
C SER A 320 -11.18 -10.14 15.23
N GLN A 321 -10.14 -10.26 16.05
CA GLN A 321 -10.22 -10.87 17.38
C GLN A 321 -9.66 -9.91 18.42
N ASP A 322 -10.43 -9.61 19.47
CA ASP A 322 -9.95 -8.78 20.57
C ASP A 322 -9.09 -9.64 21.52
N VAL A 323 -7.92 -9.12 21.90
CA VAL A 323 -6.93 -9.78 22.76
C VAL A 323 -6.63 -8.88 23.96
N SER A 324 -6.73 -9.44 25.17
CA SER A 324 -6.36 -8.77 26.42
C SER A 324 -4.91 -9.09 26.79
N PHE A 325 -4.15 -8.07 27.19
CA PHE A 325 -2.73 -8.12 27.52
C PHE A 325 -2.48 -7.77 29.00
N SER A 326 -3.39 -8.11 29.92
CA SER A 326 -3.37 -7.71 31.34
C SER A 326 -2.02 -7.90 32.07
N LEU A 327 -1.84 -7.14 33.16
CA LEU A 327 -0.61 -7.02 33.97
C LEU A 327 -0.38 -8.16 34.98
N HIS A 328 -1.34 -9.06 35.17
CA HIS A 328 -1.24 -10.15 36.14
C HIS A 328 -0.74 -11.43 35.48
N GLU A 329 0.57 -11.49 35.23
CA GLU A 329 1.29 -12.75 35.26
C GLU A 329 2.07 -12.71 36.58
N ASP A 330 1.48 -13.28 37.65
CA ASP A 330 2.22 -13.53 38.89
C ASP A 330 3.32 -14.55 38.56
N PRO A 331 4.60 -14.25 38.79
CA PRO A 331 5.70 -15.15 38.41
C PRO A 331 5.76 -16.45 39.23
N ASP A 332 4.87 -16.65 40.21
CA ASP A 332 4.86 -17.79 41.14
C ASP A 332 3.70 -18.78 40.95
N THR A 333 2.94 -18.71 39.84
CA THR A 333 1.93 -19.73 39.50
C THR A 333 2.29 -20.54 38.25
N ASP A 334 3.43 -21.22 38.32
CA ASP A 334 3.77 -22.33 37.42
C ASP A 334 3.36 -23.65 38.09
N GLU A 335 2.26 -24.27 37.63
CA GLU A 335 2.01 -25.74 37.71
C GLU A 335 0.63 -26.17 37.12
N ASN A 336 0.13 -25.53 36.04
CA ASN A 336 -1.05 -26.04 35.32
C ASN A 336 -0.88 -25.91 33.79
N GLU A 337 -0.66 -27.02 33.10
CA GLU A 337 -0.53 -27.11 31.63
C GLU A 337 -1.75 -26.55 30.88
N ASP A 338 -2.95 -26.58 31.48
CA ASP A 338 -4.18 -26.07 30.88
C ASP A 338 -4.27 -24.52 30.85
N LEU A 339 -3.56 -23.80 31.73
CA LEU A 339 -3.55 -22.32 31.76
C LEU A 339 -2.58 -21.70 30.74
N LEU A 340 -1.55 -22.45 30.32
CA LEU A 340 -0.64 -22.05 29.23
C LEU A 340 -1.31 -22.04 27.84
N SER A 341 -2.50 -22.64 27.72
CA SER A 341 -3.28 -22.67 26.48
C SER A 341 -3.90 -21.32 26.09
N ASN A 342 -4.10 -20.40 27.04
CA ASN A 342 -4.82 -19.14 26.87
C ASN A 342 -3.96 -17.88 27.08
N SER A 343 -2.62 -17.99 27.02
CA SER A 343 -1.76 -16.79 27.17
C SER A 343 -2.01 -15.79 26.04
N PRO A 344 -1.94 -14.47 26.30
CA PRO A 344 -2.10 -13.44 25.26
C PRO A 344 -1.14 -13.62 24.08
N ALA A 345 0.07 -14.12 24.37
CA ALA A 345 1.07 -14.41 23.35
C ALA A 345 0.64 -15.59 22.45
N LYS A 346 0.08 -16.66 23.01
CA LYS A 346 -0.40 -17.81 22.25
C LYS A 346 -1.65 -17.46 21.44
N LEU A 347 -2.58 -16.70 22.02
CA LEU A 347 -3.74 -16.20 21.28
C LEU A 347 -3.32 -15.32 20.11
N LEU A 348 -2.40 -14.38 20.34
CA LEU A 348 -1.85 -13.53 19.27
C LEU A 348 -1.16 -14.33 18.17
N GLN A 349 -0.41 -15.38 18.54
CA GLN A 349 0.22 -16.30 17.59
C GLN A 349 -0.83 -17.06 16.77
N ASN A 350 -1.91 -17.54 17.40
CA ASN A 350 -3.01 -18.24 16.72
C ASN A 350 -3.76 -17.33 15.74
N VAL A 351 -4.07 -16.09 16.16
CA VAL A 351 -4.74 -15.11 15.28
C VAL A 351 -3.84 -14.71 14.13
N LEU A 352 -2.53 -14.56 14.36
CA LEU A 352 -1.57 -14.28 13.30
C LEU A 352 -1.46 -15.44 12.33
N GLN A 353 -1.45 -16.67 12.83
CA GLN A 353 -1.45 -17.87 12.00
C GLN A 353 -2.70 -17.94 11.12
N ALA A 354 -3.88 -17.78 11.73
CA ALA A 354 -5.15 -17.80 11.01
C ALA A 354 -5.25 -16.69 9.94
N ALA A 355 -4.63 -15.53 10.17
CA ALA A 355 -4.53 -14.48 9.15
C ALA A 355 -3.63 -14.89 7.98
N VAL A 356 -2.49 -15.52 8.26
CA VAL A 356 -1.56 -16.01 7.23
C VAL A 356 -2.17 -17.15 6.42
N ASP A 357 -2.88 -18.07 7.06
CA ASP A 357 -3.59 -19.18 6.42
C ASP A 357 -4.75 -18.68 5.53
N ALA A 358 -5.29 -17.50 5.84
CA ALA A 358 -6.29 -16.81 5.04
C ALA A 358 -5.67 -15.84 4.01
N ASP A 359 -4.42 -16.06 3.59
CA ASP A 359 -3.71 -15.27 2.58
C ASP A 359 -3.62 -13.76 2.90
N CYS A 360 -3.54 -13.38 4.18
CA CYS A 360 -3.28 -11.99 4.59
C CYS A 360 -1.78 -11.75 4.86
N GLU A 361 -1.34 -10.48 4.84
CA GLU A 361 0.08 -10.12 5.10
C GLU A 361 0.51 -10.32 6.57
N GLY A 362 -0.45 -10.45 7.48
CA GLY A 362 -0.24 -10.51 8.92
C GLY A 362 -1.38 -9.83 9.68
N LEU A 363 -1.05 -9.06 10.72
CA LEU A 363 -2.04 -8.41 11.60
C LEU A 363 -1.86 -6.89 11.70
N MET A 364 -2.99 -6.20 11.80
CA MET A 364 -3.10 -4.85 12.34
C MET A 364 -3.57 -4.96 13.80
N VAL A 365 -2.75 -4.52 14.75
CA VAL A 365 -3.10 -4.54 16.18
C VAL A 365 -3.44 -3.12 16.62
N LYS A 366 -4.68 -2.88 17.05
CA LYS A 366 -5.22 -1.55 17.37
C LYS A 366 -5.68 -1.48 18.82
N ALA A 367 -5.09 -0.58 19.62
CA ALA A 367 -5.59 -0.29 20.96
C ALA A 367 -7.05 0.21 20.89
N LEU A 368 -7.94 -0.40 21.69
CA LEU A 368 -9.39 -0.16 21.60
C LEU A 368 -9.82 1.22 22.10
N ASP A 369 -9.10 1.74 23.10
CA ASP A 369 -9.36 2.97 23.84
C ASP A 369 -8.78 4.22 23.18
N GLU A 370 -7.98 4.07 22.13
CA GLU A 370 -7.24 5.18 21.52
C GLU A 370 -7.96 5.85 20.33
N PRO A 371 -7.84 7.19 20.20
CA PRO A 371 -8.43 7.93 19.09
C PRO A 371 -7.69 7.71 17.77
N TYR A 372 -8.36 8.07 16.68
CA TYR A 372 -7.74 8.12 15.36
C TYR A 372 -6.82 9.35 15.29
N LYS A 373 -5.60 9.18 14.75
CA LYS A 373 -4.61 10.26 14.63
C LYS A 373 -4.27 10.46 13.15
N PRO A 374 -5.03 11.31 12.43
CA PRO A 374 -4.86 11.50 11.00
C PRO A 374 -3.43 11.88 10.62
N GLY A 375 -2.90 11.27 9.55
CA GLY A 375 -1.55 11.55 9.02
C GLY A 375 -0.38 11.18 9.94
N CYS A 376 -0.65 10.56 11.09
CA CYS A 376 0.34 10.17 12.08
C CYS A 376 0.68 8.68 11.96
N ARG A 377 1.95 8.36 12.20
CA ARG A 377 2.36 6.99 12.52
C ARG A 377 2.40 6.84 14.03
N THR A 378 1.66 5.88 14.55
CA THR A 378 1.35 5.80 15.98
C THR A 378 1.73 4.45 16.57
N HIS A 379 2.02 4.40 17.86
CA HIS A 379 2.20 3.15 18.60
C HIS A 379 0.89 2.49 19.05
N THR A 380 -0.25 3.13 18.78
CA THR A 380 -1.60 2.63 19.09
C THR A 380 -2.11 1.68 18.01
N TRP A 381 -1.59 1.82 16.79
CA TRP A 381 -1.76 0.89 15.68
C TRP A 381 -0.40 0.26 15.39
N LEU A 382 -0.29 -1.05 15.51
CA LEU A 382 0.89 -1.81 15.15
C LEU A 382 0.59 -2.64 13.91
N LYS A 383 1.61 -2.84 13.08
CA LYS A 383 1.53 -3.76 11.95
C LYS A 383 2.57 -4.86 12.13
N VAL A 384 2.08 -6.08 12.19
CA VAL A 384 2.88 -7.30 12.22
C VAL A 384 2.79 -7.88 10.82
N LYS A 385 3.94 -8.06 10.18
CA LYS A 385 4.02 -8.80 8.93
C LYS A 385 4.62 -10.16 9.22
N ARG A 386 4.22 -11.15 8.44
CA ARG A 386 4.82 -12.48 8.46
C ARG A 386 6.35 -12.43 8.33
N ASP A 387 6.88 -11.52 7.50
CA ASP A 387 8.33 -11.31 7.26
C ASP A 387 9.18 -11.08 8.53
N TYR A 388 8.54 -10.76 9.65
CA TYR A 388 9.23 -10.52 10.91
C TYR A 388 9.23 -11.71 11.87
N LEU A 389 8.46 -12.76 11.58
CA LEU A 389 8.48 -13.99 12.37
C LEU A 389 9.65 -14.87 11.91
N PRO A 390 10.32 -15.60 12.83
CA PRO A 390 11.29 -16.61 12.43
C PRO A 390 10.61 -17.65 11.53
N ALA A 391 11.27 -18.02 10.43
CA ALA A 391 10.74 -18.98 9.46
C ALA A 391 10.46 -20.32 10.15
N THR A 392 9.18 -20.67 10.31
CA THR A 392 8.76 -22.01 10.68
C THR A 392 8.30 -22.76 9.42
N PRO A 393 8.72 -24.03 9.23
CA PRO A 393 8.36 -24.81 8.03
C PRO A 393 6.85 -24.94 7.79
N CYS A 394 6.05 -24.84 8.86
CA CYS A 394 4.59 -24.97 8.81
C CYS A 394 3.86 -23.70 8.31
N MET A 395 4.55 -22.58 8.11
CA MET A 395 3.91 -21.30 7.79
C MET A 395 4.13 -20.84 6.34
N ALA A 396 4.58 -21.72 5.45
CA ALA A 396 4.87 -21.39 4.05
C ALA A 396 3.60 -21.14 3.22
N SER A 397 2.75 -20.16 3.54
CA SER A 397 1.73 -19.72 2.57
C SER A 397 2.45 -19.15 1.34
N GLY A 398 1.93 -19.46 0.16
CA GLY A 398 2.55 -19.18 -1.13
C GLY A 398 2.72 -17.69 -1.50
N MET A 399 2.40 -16.80 -0.57
CA MET A 399 2.35 -15.37 -0.80
C MET A 399 3.68 -14.64 -0.55
N PHE A 400 4.66 -15.27 0.12
CA PHE A 400 5.89 -14.60 0.59
C PHE A 400 7.17 -15.42 0.38
N LEU A 401 8.29 -14.71 0.15
CA LEU A 401 9.63 -15.29 0.00
C LEU A 401 10.30 -15.40 1.39
N PRO A 402 10.45 -16.60 1.98
CA PRO A 402 11.00 -16.76 3.33
C PRO A 402 12.52 -16.50 3.39
N ASP A 403 13.23 -16.77 2.28
CA ASP A 403 14.69 -16.71 2.23
C ASP A 403 15.22 -15.40 1.59
N SER A 404 16.39 -14.97 2.03
CA SER A 404 17.19 -13.97 1.32
C SER A 404 17.82 -14.57 0.06
N LEU A 405 18.01 -13.74 -0.95
CA LEU A 405 18.67 -14.10 -2.21
C LEU A 405 20.08 -13.50 -2.23
N ASP A 406 21.03 -14.24 -2.78
CA ASP A 406 22.40 -13.78 -2.97
C ASP A 406 22.58 -13.36 -4.43
N LEU A 407 22.54 -12.06 -4.71
CA LEU A 407 22.42 -11.52 -6.07
C LEU A 407 23.61 -10.65 -6.44
N VAL A 408 23.91 -10.56 -7.74
CA VAL A 408 25.08 -9.85 -8.26
C VAL A 408 24.66 -8.44 -8.72
N PRO A 409 25.25 -7.37 -8.19
CA PRO A 409 25.06 -6.02 -8.75
C PRO A 409 25.84 -5.88 -10.06
N ILE A 410 25.13 -5.78 -11.18
CA ILE A 410 25.75 -5.71 -12.52
C ILE A 410 25.64 -4.34 -13.19
N ALA A 411 24.83 -3.43 -12.62
CA ALA A 411 24.66 -2.08 -13.14
C ALA A 411 24.14 -1.11 -12.07
N ALA A 412 24.19 0.19 -12.34
CA ALA A 412 23.62 1.21 -11.45
C ALA A 412 22.91 2.36 -12.16
N PHE A 413 22.10 3.06 -11.36
CA PHE A 413 21.41 4.29 -11.72
C PHE A 413 21.98 5.41 -10.85
N ARG A 414 22.43 6.51 -11.48
CA ARG A 414 22.96 7.67 -10.77
C ARG A 414 21.89 8.26 -9.88
N GLY A 415 22.28 8.58 -8.65
CA GLY A 415 21.37 9.15 -7.69
C GLY A 415 20.90 10.54 -8.12
N LYS A 416 19.78 10.96 -7.55
CA LYS A 416 19.16 12.27 -7.80
C LYS A 416 18.98 12.99 -6.47
N GLY A 417 18.95 14.32 -6.48
CA GLY A 417 18.78 15.13 -5.27
C GLY A 417 19.89 14.90 -4.26
N ARG A 418 19.54 14.52 -3.01
CA ARG A 418 20.53 14.27 -1.94
C ARG A 418 21.56 13.18 -2.29
N ARG A 419 21.21 12.25 -3.19
CA ARG A 419 22.09 11.16 -3.65
C ARG A 419 22.80 11.48 -4.97
N ALA A 420 22.84 12.74 -5.43
CA ALA A 420 23.38 13.09 -6.75
C ALA A 420 24.86 12.73 -6.95
N HIS A 421 25.63 12.55 -5.87
CA HIS A 421 27.05 12.24 -5.88
C HIS A 421 27.36 10.73 -5.74
N VAL A 422 26.34 9.87 -5.71
CA VAL A 422 26.46 8.41 -5.54
C VAL A 422 25.58 7.66 -6.54
N PHE A 423 25.74 6.34 -6.63
CA PHE A 423 24.75 5.48 -7.26
C PHE A 423 23.52 5.39 -6.35
N GLY A 424 22.35 5.75 -6.89
CA GLY A 424 21.10 5.82 -6.13
C GLY A 424 20.39 4.47 -5.98
N SER A 425 20.59 3.58 -6.96
CA SER A 425 20.07 2.22 -6.97
C SER A 425 20.91 1.33 -7.91
N PHE A 426 20.83 0.02 -7.69
CA PHE A 426 21.63 -0.99 -8.40
C PHE A 426 20.72 -2.01 -9.08
N LEU A 427 21.08 -2.43 -10.28
CA LEU A 427 20.44 -3.52 -11.00
C LEU A 427 21.10 -4.84 -10.59
N LEU A 428 20.28 -5.78 -10.14
CA LEU A 428 20.70 -7.07 -9.61
C LEU A 428 20.39 -8.17 -10.61
N ALA A 429 21.26 -9.18 -10.64
CA ALA A 429 21.12 -10.36 -11.48
C ALA A 429 21.35 -11.67 -10.72
N CYS A 430 20.68 -12.71 -11.19
CA CYS A 430 21.00 -14.11 -10.94
C CYS A 430 22.13 -14.54 -11.89
N TYR A 431 22.85 -15.61 -11.53
CA TYR A 431 23.88 -16.18 -12.37
C TYR A 431 23.50 -17.62 -12.78
N ASP A 432 23.43 -17.87 -14.08
CA ASP A 432 23.20 -19.22 -14.61
C ASP A 432 24.55 -19.89 -14.89
N PRO A 433 24.94 -20.93 -14.13
CA PRO A 433 26.22 -21.62 -14.33
C PRO A 433 26.29 -22.41 -15.65
N THR A 434 25.14 -22.73 -16.27
CA THR A 434 25.06 -23.51 -17.52
C THR A 434 25.34 -22.63 -18.73
N THR A 435 24.67 -21.48 -18.81
CA THR A 435 24.83 -20.53 -19.92
C THR A 435 25.93 -19.49 -19.66
N GLN A 436 26.40 -19.37 -18.42
CA GLN A 436 27.32 -18.34 -17.93
C GLN A 436 26.76 -16.91 -18.11
N LEU A 437 25.43 -16.79 -18.15
CA LEU A 437 24.76 -15.51 -18.30
C LEU A 437 24.26 -14.97 -16.95
N PHE A 438 24.18 -13.65 -16.88
CA PHE A 438 23.58 -12.90 -15.78
C PHE A 438 22.19 -12.44 -16.18
N HIS A 439 21.16 -12.99 -15.54
CA HIS A 439 19.77 -12.63 -15.80
C HIS A 439 19.26 -11.63 -14.78
N THR A 440 18.80 -10.47 -15.24
CA THR A 440 18.28 -9.40 -14.37
C THR A 440 17.02 -9.82 -13.61
N VAL A 441 16.94 -9.46 -12.32
CA VAL A 441 15.81 -9.83 -11.43
C VAL A 441 15.21 -8.66 -10.66
N GLY A 442 15.92 -7.53 -10.51
CA GLY A 442 15.38 -6.42 -9.75
C GLY A 442 16.31 -5.23 -9.59
N LYS A 443 15.75 -4.11 -9.12
CA LYS A 443 16.52 -2.95 -8.69
C LYS A 443 16.46 -2.81 -7.18
N VAL A 444 17.59 -2.53 -6.53
CA VAL A 444 17.66 -2.23 -5.10
C VAL A 444 18.18 -0.81 -4.88
N GLY A 445 17.47 -0.02 -4.07
CA GLY A 445 17.88 1.35 -3.70
C GLY A 445 17.69 1.65 -2.20
N SER A 446 17.36 0.63 -1.41
CA SER A 446 17.07 0.72 0.02
C SER A 446 17.76 -0.39 0.80
N GLY A 447 17.97 -0.19 2.10
CA GLY A 447 18.77 -1.09 2.95
C GLY A 447 20.18 -0.57 3.25
N PHE A 448 20.61 0.49 2.58
CA PHE A 448 21.92 1.12 2.80
C PHE A 448 21.83 2.25 3.85
N THR A 449 22.85 2.37 4.69
CA THR A 449 23.14 3.65 5.35
C THR A 449 23.75 4.62 4.33
N ASP A 450 23.69 5.92 4.59
CA ASP A 450 24.29 6.91 3.67
C ASP A 450 25.82 6.74 3.56
N VAL A 451 26.48 6.30 4.65
CA VAL A 451 27.91 5.98 4.68
C VAL A 451 28.21 4.75 3.82
N ASP A 452 27.46 3.67 4.00
CA ASP A 452 27.66 2.45 3.22
C ASP A 452 27.41 2.68 1.73
N LEU A 453 26.37 3.46 1.39
CA LEU A 453 26.03 3.75 0.01
C LEU A 453 27.15 4.55 -0.69
N ALA A 454 27.75 5.52 0.00
CA ALA A 454 28.88 6.27 -0.51
C ALA A 454 30.12 5.38 -0.71
N ALA A 455 30.42 4.52 0.27
CA ALA A 455 31.54 3.57 0.19
C ALA A 455 31.37 2.54 -0.94
N ILE A 456 30.17 1.98 -1.07
CA ILE A 456 29.80 1.06 -2.17
C ILE A 456 29.91 1.76 -3.52
N SER A 457 29.37 2.98 -3.64
CA SER A 457 29.40 3.70 -4.91
C SER A 457 30.82 3.99 -5.36
N LYS A 458 31.68 4.46 -4.44
CA LYS A 458 33.10 4.68 -4.73
C LYS A 458 33.79 3.40 -5.20
N ARG A 459 33.51 2.28 -4.53
CA ARG A 459 34.13 0.99 -4.83
C ARG A 459 33.69 0.39 -6.16
N LEU A 460 32.42 0.56 -6.54
CA LEU A 460 31.89 0.08 -7.81
C LEU A 460 32.16 1.05 -8.98
N GLU A 461 32.47 2.33 -8.73
CA GLU A 461 32.87 3.24 -9.81
C GLU A 461 34.15 2.73 -10.52
N ASP A 462 35.05 2.09 -9.77
CA ASP A 462 36.29 1.49 -10.30
C ASP A 462 36.04 0.24 -11.18
N THR A 463 34.83 -0.35 -11.14
CA THR A 463 34.46 -1.53 -11.93
C THR A 463 33.54 -1.18 -13.11
N VAL A 464 33.34 0.12 -13.39
CA VAL A 464 32.45 0.56 -14.48
C VAL A 464 33.00 0.17 -15.84
N VAL A 465 32.14 -0.44 -16.66
CA VAL A 465 32.43 -0.79 -18.06
C VAL A 465 31.68 0.13 -19.02
N ALA A 466 32.31 0.43 -20.16
CA ALA A 466 31.81 1.41 -21.12
C ALA A 466 30.53 0.95 -21.85
N VAL A 467 30.37 -0.35 -22.06
CA VAL A 467 29.25 -0.95 -22.79
C VAL A 467 28.73 -2.16 -22.02
N LYS A 468 27.45 -2.50 -22.23
CA LYS A 468 26.83 -3.69 -21.63
C LYS A 468 27.60 -4.95 -22.08
N PRO A 469 28.17 -5.74 -21.14
CA PRO A 469 28.75 -7.04 -21.44
C PRO A 469 27.77 -7.99 -22.14
N LEU A 470 28.29 -8.90 -22.98
CA LEU A 470 27.46 -9.86 -23.74
C LEU A 470 26.82 -10.89 -22.83
N GLU A 471 27.46 -11.17 -21.69
CA GLU A 471 27.02 -12.11 -20.66
C GLU A 471 25.79 -11.58 -19.90
N TYR A 472 25.42 -10.31 -20.05
CA TYR A 472 24.31 -9.70 -19.32
C TYR A 472 23.04 -9.73 -20.14
N ASP A 473 22.13 -10.62 -19.77
CA ASP A 473 20.78 -10.64 -20.31
C ASP A 473 19.88 -9.67 -19.52
N ALA A 474 19.66 -8.50 -20.11
CA ALA A 474 18.90 -7.41 -19.53
C ALA A 474 17.93 -6.85 -20.57
N SER A 475 16.69 -6.59 -20.14
CA SER A 475 15.63 -6.10 -21.04
C SER A 475 15.91 -4.70 -21.60
N GLU A 476 15.60 -4.49 -22.88
CA GLU A 476 15.72 -3.21 -23.59
C GLU A 476 14.67 -2.16 -23.18
N VAL A 477 13.80 -2.46 -22.21
CA VAL A 477 12.78 -1.53 -21.72
C VAL A 477 13.45 -0.24 -21.19
N LYS A 478 13.21 0.89 -21.85
CA LYS A 478 13.83 2.20 -21.51
C LYS A 478 13.78 2.57 -20.03
N SER A 479 12.68 2.24 -19.33
CA SER A 479 12.52 2.57 -17.90
C SER A 479 13.46 1.83 -16.95
N ILE A 480 14.14 0.78 -17.42
CA ILE A 480 15.08 -0.01 -16.62
C ILE A 480 16.51 -0.03 -17.16
N GLN A 481 16.79 0.76 -18.20
CA GLN A 481 18.14 0.93 -18.71
C GLN A 481 19.01 1.67 -17.68
N PRO A 482 20.11 1.06 -17.22
CA PRO A 482 21.00 1.66 -16.23
C PRO A 482 21.83 2.79 -16.84
N ASP A 483 22.35 3.65 -15.97
CA ASP A 483 23.25 4.74 -16.38
C ASP A 483 24.70 4.23 -16.57
N VAL A 484 25.09 3.20 -15.82
CA VAL A 484 26.41 2.55 -15.91
C VAL A 484 26.28 1.04 -15.70
N TRP A 485 27.19 0.29 -16.31
CA TRP A 485 27.35 -1.17 -16.14
C TRP A 485 28.63 -1.45 -15.34
N PHE A 486 28.67 -2.55 -14.61
CA PHE A 486 29.83 -2.97 -13.82
C PHE A 486 30.38 -4.31 -14.29
N GLU A 487 31.66 -4.56 -14.05
CA GLU A 487 32.18 -5.93 -13.97
C GLU A 487 31.61 -6.63 -12.72
N PRO A 488 31.22 -7.91 -12.82
CA PRO A 488 30.56 -8.60 -11.73
C PRO A 488 31.63 -9.05 -10.73
N THR A 489 31.75 -8.31 -9.63
CA THR A 489 32.84 -8.49 -8.64
C THR A 489 32.34 -8.83 -7.25
N GLU A 490 31.05 -8.64 -6.97
CA GLU A 490 30.46 -8.81 -5.64
C GLU A 490 29.18 -9.65 -5.69
N VAL A 491 28.84 -10.24 -4.54
CA VAL A 491 27.53 -10.87 -4.29
C VAL A 491 26.90 -10.18 -3.09
N TRP A 492 25.62 -9.82 -3.20
CA TRP A 492 24.87 -9.09 -2.17
C TRP A 492 23.72 -9.94 -1.64
N GLU A 493 23.57 -9.95 -0.32
CA GLU A 493 22.41 -10.55 0.33
C GLU A 493 21.24 -9.56 0.27
N ILE A 494 20.16 -9.99 -0.39
CA ILE A 494 18.98 -9.20 -0.69
C ILE A 494 17.75 -9.87 -0.09
N ARG A 495 17.00 -9.14 0.72
CA ARG A 495 15.67 -9.56 1.17
C ARG A 495 14.59 -8.94 0.32
N ALA A 496 13.63 -9.73 -0.14
CA ALA A 496 12.43 -9.27 -0.83
C ALA A 496 11.20 -9.82 -0.11
N ALA A 497 10.06 -9.16 -0.25
CA ALA A 497 8.81 -9.68 0.30
C ALA A 497 8.27 -10.86 -0.53
N GLN A 498 8.41 -10.79 -1.86
CA GLN A 498 7.83 -11.78 -2.78
C GLN A 498 8.55 -11.76 -4.14
N LEU A 499 8.49 -12.88 -4.85
CA LEU A 499 8.79 -12.99 -6.28
C LEU A 499 7.54 -12.80 -7.14
N THR A 500 7.66 -12.04 -8.22
CA THR A 500 6.51 -11.62 -9.02
C THR A 500 6.83 -11.71 -10.51
N LYS A 501 5.85 -12.03 -11.35
CA LYS A 501 6.06 -12.04 -12.80
C LYS A 501 6.35 -10.61 -13.30
N SER A 502 7.36 -10.47 -14.15
CA SER A 502 7.84 -9.19 -14.64
C SER A 502 8.17 -9.24 -16.13
N VAL A 503 7.63 -8.30 -16.89
CA VAL A 503 8.01 -8.05 -18.29
C VAL A 503 9.30 -7.21 -18.41
N LYS A 504 9.85 -6.75 -17.29
CA LYS A 504 11.03 -5.88 -17.26
C LYS A 504 12.32 -6.64 -16.97
N TYR A 505 12.22 -7.85 -16.46
CA TYR A 505 13.34 -8.64 -15.94
C TYR A 505 13.36 -9.99 -16.64
N THR A 506 14.53 -10.59 -16.73
CA THR A 506 14.83 -11.74 -17.59
C THR A 506 15.03 -13.04 -16.80
N ALA A 507 15.38 -12.94 -15.51
CA ALA A 507 15.59 -14.10 -14.65
C ALA A 507 14.35 -15.01 -14.59
N GLY A 508 14.56 -16.32 -14.67
CA GLY A 508 13.51 -17.33 -14.62
C GLY A 508 12.59 -17.39 -15.85
N SER A 509 12.91 -16.65 -16.92
CA SER A 509 12.09 -16.62 -18.15
C SER A 509 12.04 -17.95 -18.89
N THR A 510 13.13 -18.72 -18.91
CA THR A 510 13.17 -20.08 -19.48
C THR A 510 12.15 -21.00 -18.83
N TYR A 511 11.95 -20.88 -17.52
CA TYR A 511 10.99 -21.67 -16.74
C TYR A 511 9.54 -21.23 -16.92
N LEU A 512 9.31 -19.91 -16.99
CA LEU A 512 7.96 -19.37 -17.15
C LEU A 512 7.37 -19.55 -18.55
N ASN A 513 8.23 -19.74 -19.56
CA ASN A 513 7.84 -19.87 -20.96
C ASN A 513 7.97 -21.30 -21.50
N ALA A 514 8.26 -22.30 -20.66
CA ALA A 514 8.28 -23.70 -21.05
C ALA A 514 6.85 -24.19 -21.41
N PRO A 515 6.66 -24.95 -22.50
CA PRO A 515 5.35 -25.46 -22.87
C PRO A 515 4.83 -26.44 -21.82
N SER A 516 3.58 -26.25 -21.36
CA SER A 516 2.91 -27.18 -20.46
C SER A 516 2.94 -28.61 -21.04
N PRO A 517 3.13 -29.66 -20.22
CA PRO A 517 3.04 -31.03 -20.71
C PRO A 517 1.62 -31.28 -21.28
N PRO A 518 1.50 -32.00 -22.41
CA PRO A 518 0.19 -32.31 -22.96
C PRO A 518 -0.59 -33.19 -21.97
N PRO A 519 -1.92 -33.03 -21.87
CA PRO A 519 -2.74 -33.98 -21.10
C PRO A 519 -2.58 -35.39 -21.68
N PRO A 520 -2.69 -36.44 -20.85
CA PRO A 520 -2.54 -37.82 -21.31
C PRO A 520 -3.52 -38.11 -22.44
N SER A 521 -2.96 -38.61 -23.54
CA SER A 521 -3.57 -38.74 -24.86
C SER A 521 -4.86 -39.57 -24.86
N THR A 522 -5.92 -39.02 -25.47
CA THR A 522 -6.91 -39.82 -26.17
C THR A 522 -6.62 -39.72 -27.67
N THR A 523 -6.34 -40.87 -28.28
CA THR A 523 -6.08 -41.08 -29.70
C THR A 523 -7.06 -40.35 -30.62
N SER A 524 -6.56 -39.52 -31.54
CA SER A 524 -6.98 -39.54 -32.94
C SER A 524 -6.02 -38.75 -33.84
N ASN A 525 -5.70 -39.36 -34.99
CA ASN A 525 -4.86 -38.84 -36.06
C ASN A 525 -5.52 -37.63 -36.73
N THR A 526 -4.81 -36.51 -36.90
CA THR A 526 -4.92 -35.67 -38.11
C THR A 526 -3.63 -34.87 -38.32
N SER A 527 -3.26 -34.75 -39.59
CA SER A 527 -2.01 -34.28 -40.20
C SER A 527 -1.50 -32.89 -39.83
N CYS A 528 -0.17 -32.77 -39.87
CA CYS A 528 0.61 -31.54 -39.91
C CYS A 528 0.04 -30.47 -40.88
N SER A 529 -0.08 -29.25 -40.39
CA SER A 529 0.04 -28.05 -41.22
C SER A 529 1.00 -27.07 -40.55
N ILE A 530 2.12 -26.84 -41.22
CA ILE A 530 3.08 -25.79 -40.89
C ILE A 530 2.40 -24.46 -41.24
N THR A 531 1.98 -23.72 -40.22
CA THR A 531 1.63 -22.30 -40.38
C THR A 531 2.53 -21.49 -39.47
N SER A 532 3.33 -20.64 -40.11
CA SER A 532 4.14 -19.59 -39.51
C SER A 532 3.30 -18.73 -38.57
N ARG A 533 3.56 -18.81 -37.26
CA ARG A 533 2.96 -17.93 -36.25
C ARG A 533 4.01 -16.96 -35.73
N THR A 534 4.03 -15.79 -36.35
CA THR A 534 4.67 -14.56 -35.89
C THR A 534 3.83 -13.90 -34.78
N ASP A 535 3.73 -14.54 -33.63
CA ASP A 535 3.24 -13.90 -32.41
C ASP A 535 4.38 -13.97 -31.38
N ALA A 536 5.16 -12.89 -31.32
CA ALA A 536 6.20 -12.70 -30.31
C ALA A 536 5.55 -12.63 -28.92
N HIS A 537 5.38 -13.78 -28.27
CA HIS A 537 5.12 -13.84 -26.84
C HIS A 537 6.21 -13.04 -26.13
N LYS A 538 5.86 -11.89 -25.55
CA LYS A 538 6.76 -11.13 -24.67
C LYS A 538 7.24 -12.06 -23.57
N SER A 539 8.50 -12.48 -23.63
CA SER A 539 9.14 -13.32 -22.62
C SER A 539 9.01 -12.63 -21.25
N CYS A 540 8.28 -13.27 -20.33
CA CYS A 540 8.11 -12.78 -18.97
C CYS A 540 9.15 -13.47 -18.07
N GLY A 541 9.87 -12.70 -17.25
CA GLY A 541 10.76 -13.20 -16.20
C GLY A 541 10.18 -12.94 -14.80
N LEU A 542 11.04 -13.03 -13.78
CA LEU A 542 10.72 -12.82 -12.38
C LEU A 542 11.30 -11.49 -11.86
N GLY A 543 10.61 -10.89 -10.89
CA GLY A 543 10.92 -9.60 -10.30
C GLY A 543 10.76 -9.59 -8.78
N LEU A 544 11.64 -8.87 -8.10
CA LEU A 544 11.61 -8.72 -6.63
C LEU A 544 10.60 -7.64 -6.16
N ARG A 545 9.70 -7.99 -5.22
CA ARG A 545 8.84 -7.02 -4.52
C ARG A 545 9.53 -6.51 -3.25
N PHE A 546 9.69 -5.20 -3.13
CA PHE A 546 10.33 -4.51 -1.99
C PHE A 546 11.75 -5.00 -1.64
N PRO A 547 12.67 -5.13 -2.61
CA PRO A 547 14.03 -5.56 -2.33
C PRO A 547 14.77 -4.58 -1.40
N ARG A 548 15.48 -5.14 -0.43
CA ARG A 548 16.33 -4.45 0.53
C ARG A 548 17.69 -5.11 0.58
N PHE A 549 18.73 -4.29 0.47
CA PHE A 549 20.09 -4.72 0.75
C PHE A 549 20.25 -5.04 2.23
N LEU A 550 20.90 -6.17 2.54
CA LEU A 550 21.26 -6.55 3.90
C LEU A 550 22.78 -6.43 4.09
N ALA A 551 23.56 -7.12 3.26
CA ALA A 551 25.01 -7.17 3.39
C ALA A 551 25.71 -7.54 2.08
N VAL A 552 27.01 -7.23 1.99
CA VAL A 552 27.89 -7.79 0.95
C VAL A 552 28.38 -9.17 1.41
N ARG A 553 28.15 -10.20 0.60
CA ARG A 553 28.59 -11.58 0.84
C ARG A 553 30.02 -11.79 0.39
N ARG A 554 30.97 -11.43 1.26
CA ARG A 554 32.42 -11.62 1.00
C ARG A 554 32.84 -13.09 1.00
N ASP A 555 32.00 -13.95 1.54
CA ASP A 555 32.15 -15.40 1.58
C ASP A 555 31.70 -16.09 0.28
N LYS A 556 31.14 -15.35 -0.68
CA LYS A 556 30.65 -15.89 -1.95
C LYS A 556 31.33 -15.26 -3.16
N ALA A 557 31.75 -16.11 -4.09
CA ALA A 557 32.11 -15.70 -5.44
C ALA A 557 30.84 -15.50 -6.29
N VAL A 558 30.96 -14.69 -7.34
CA VAL A 558 29.86 -14.38 -8.28
C VAL A 558 29.20 -15.63 -8.87
N VAL A 559 29.99 -16.66 -9.17
CA VAL A 559 29.49 -17.95 -9.69
C VAL A 559 28.64 -18.74 -8.67
N GLN A 560 28.66 -18.33 -7.40
CA GLN A 560 27.88 -18.94 -6.30
C GLN A 560 26.65 -18.10 -5.93
N ALA A 561 26.34 -17.07 -6.73
CA ALA A 561 25.10 -16.31 -6.59
C ALA A 561 23.88 -17.21 -6.85
N THR A 562 22.72 -16.76 -6.40
CA THR A 562 21.44 -17.41 -6.66
C THR A 562 21.26 -17.59 -8.16
N SER A 563 20.99 -18.82 -8.56
CA SER A 563 20.73 -19.20 -9.96
C SER A 563 19.27 -18.99 -10.35
N ASP A 564 19.02 -18.95 -11.66
CA ASP A 564 17.68 -18.88 -12.23
C ASP A 564 16.80 -20.06 -11.79
N ASP A 565 17.37 -21.27 -11.71
CA ASP A 565 16.70 -22.49 -11.27
C ASP A 565 16.23 -22.36 -9.83
N GLN A 566 17.11 -21.91 -8.93
CA GLN A 566 16.77 -21.67 -7.53
C GLN A 566 15.68 -20.60 -7.40
N LEU A 567 15.78 -19.52 -8.18
CA LEU A 567 14.78 -18.46 -8.18
C LEU A 567 13.41 -18.96 -8.69
N ALA A 568 13.41 -19.78 -9.74
CA ALA A 568 12.21 -20.38 -10.30
C ALA A 568 11.58 -21.38 -9.33
N SER A 569 12.38 -22.23 -8.67
CA SER A 569 11.91 -23.13 -7.61
C SER A 569 11.26 -22.37 -6.47
N LEU A 570 11.91 -21.32 -5.95
CA LEU A 570 11.33 -20.46 -4.91
C LEU A 570 10.01 -19.82 -5.34
N TYR A 571 9.90 -19.42 -6.61
CA TYR A 571 8.64 -18.93 -7.15
C TYR A 571 7.58 -20.04 -7.26
N LEU A 572 7.92 -21.22 -7.78
CA LEU A 572 6.99 -22.34 -7.93
C LEU A 572 6.52 -22.87 -6.59
N ASP A 573 7.39 -22.97 -5.58
CA ASP A 573 7.04 -23.34 -4.21
C ASP A 573 6.06 -22.34 -3.59
N SER A 574 6.24 -21.05 -3.92
CA SER A 574 5.27 -20.01 -3.58
C SER A 574 3.94 -20.18 -4.32
N GLN A 575 3.90 -20.84 -5.48
CA GLN A 575 2.63 -21.09 -6.19
C GLN A 575 1.97 -22.42 -5.78
N THR A 576 2.75 -23.47 -5.54
CA THR A 576 2.24 -24.81 -5.20
C THR A 576 1.64 -24.87 -3.82
N ASN A 577 2.18 -24.13 -2.83
CA ASN A 577 1.54 -24.01 -1.52
C ASN A 577 0.16 -23.31 -1.58
N ASN A 578 -0.15 -22.57 -2.65
CA ASN A 578 -1.51 -22.07 -2.90
C ASN A 578 -2.43 -23.15 -3.51
N LEU A 579 -1.88 -24.15 -4.23
CA LEU A 579 -2.62 -25.21 -4.94
C LEU A 579 -2.83 -26.48 -4.10
N SER A 580 -1.84 -26.89 -3.29
CA SER A 580 -1.95 -28.07 -2.41
C SER A 580 -2.96 -27.86 -1.28
N MET A 581 -3.16 -26.62 -0.80
CA MET A 581 -4.28 -26.29 0.09
C MET A 581 -5.65 -26.38 -0.59
N THR A 582 -5.74 -26.17 -1.90
CA THR A 582 -7.01 -26.31 -2.63
C THR A 582 -7.44 -27.79 -2.75
N ILE A 583 -6.47 -28.70 -2.96
CA ILE A 583 -6.73 -30.13 -3.13
C ILE A 583 -7.08 -30.80 -1.79
N ILE A 584 -6.42 -30.42 -0.69
CA ILE A 584 -6.73 -30.96 0.65
C ILE A 584 -8.14 -30.56 1.13
N ASN A 585 -8.63 -29.38 0.74
CA ASN A 585 -10.00 -28.94 1.05
C ASN A 585 -11.08 -29.64 0.20
N ASP A 586 -10.73 -30.24 -0.94
CA ASP A 586 -11.67 -31.01 -1.77
C ASP A 586 -11.78 -32.46 -1.30
N ASP A 587 -10.70 -33.06 -0.78
CA ASP A 587 -10.74 -34.41 -0.22
C ASP A 587 -11.49 -34.47 1.13
N HIS A 588 -11.44 -33.40 1.94
CA HIS A 588 -12.25 -33.31 3.16
C HIS A 588 -13.75 -33.06 2.93
N LYS A 589 -14.18 -32.78 1.68
CA LYS A 589 -15.61 -32.73 1.31
C LYS A 589 -16.13 -34.04 0.71
N ARG A 590 -15.27 -35.06 0.53
CA ARG A 590 -15.65 -36.38 -0.02
C ARG A 590 -15.59 -37.53 0.99
N HIS A 591 -15.42 -37.24 2.28
CA HIS A 591 -15.55 -38.23 3.36
C HIS A 591 -16.59 -37.83 4.40
#